data_AF-A0A442I5Z1-F1
#
_entry.id   AF-A0A442I5Z1-F1
#
_cell.length_a   1.000
_cell.length_b   1.000
_cell.length_c   1.000
_cell.angle_alpha   90.00
_cell.angle_beta   90.00
_cell.angle_gamma   90.00
#
_symmetry.space_group_name_H-M   'P 1'
#
loop_
_entity.id
_entity.type
_entity.pdbx_description
1 polymer ?
#
loop_
_entity_poly.entity_id
_entity_poly.type
_entity_poly.pdbx_seq_one_letter_code
_entity_poly.pdbx_strand_id
1 'polypeptide(L)'
;MRIVALSVASVLFGSQFASADDLPPNSTWKNQRGSVLTVSTVDANKKTFSGNFVNNATGSDPNCMGGNGFPVDGILRDDGSLVFTVVFTPCETITVWHGKLASGVLSAPWVLAYPIASGVLVNQGGEDTFTKQ
;
A
#
# COMPACT_ATOMS: atom_id res chain seq x y z
N MET A 1 -52.58 26.14 34.45
CA MET A 1 -51.25 25.57 34.70
C MET A 1 -50.95 24.58 33.58
N ARG A 2 -50.13 24.95 32.58
CA ARG A 2 -49.82 24.11 31.41
C ARG A 2 -48.47 23.42 31.64
N ILE A 3 -48.47 22.10 31.69
CA ILE A 3 -47.25 21.29 31.82
C ILE A 3 -46.69 21.10 30.40
N VAL A 4 -45.53 21.69 30.13
CA VAL A 4 -44.76 21.45 28.91
C VAL A 4 -43.91 20.20 29.17
N ALA A 5 -44.25 19.09 28.53
CA ALA A 5 -43.46 17.87 28.60
C ALA A 5 -42.23 18.01 27.69
N LEU A 6 -41.04 18.02 28.28
CA LEU A 6 -39.77 18.07 27.57
C LEU A 6 -39.33 16.62 27.26
N SER A 7 -39.48 16.21 26.00
CA SER A 7 -39.02 14.89 25.53
C SER A 7 -37.51 14.90 25.33
N VAL A 8 -36.77 14.14 26.13
CA VAL A 8 -35.32 13.93 25.97
C VAL A 8 -35.10 12.81 24.94
N ALA A 9 -34.73 13.18 23.71
CA ALA A 9 -34.34 12.21 22.69
C ALA A 9 -32.92 11.70 22.98
N SER A 10 -32.81 10.42 23.34
CA SER A 10 -31.52 9.75 23.56
C SER A 10 -30.89 9.38 22.21
N VAL A 11 -29.81 10.07 21.83
CA VAL A 11 -29.03 9.76 20.62
C VAL A 11 -28.11 8.59 20.95
N LEU A 12 -28.49 7.38 20.53
CA LEU A 12 -27.62 6.21 20.57
C LEU A 12 -26.55 6.37 19.50
N PHE A 13 -25.37 6.86 19.89
CA PHE A 13 -24.16 6.77 19.07
C PHE A 13 -23.72 5.31 19.01
N GLY A 14 -24.15 4.61 17.96
CA GLY A 14 -23.63 3.29 17.63
C GLY A 14 -22.14 3.39 17.28
N SER A 15 -21.29 2.71 18.03
CA SER A 15 -19.87 2.58 17.72
C SER A 15 -19.73 1.78 16.43
N GLN A 16 -19.45 2.46 15.31
CA GLN A 16 -19.04 1.78 14.09
C GLN A 16 -17.62 1.24 14.31
N PHE A 17 -17.50 -0.07 14.47
CA PHE A 17 -16.21 -0.75 14.37
C PHE A 17 -15.74 -0.62 12.92
N ALA A 18 -14.77 0.27 12.68
CA ALA A 18 -14.05 0.29 11.42
C ALA A 18 -13.29 -1.05 11.31
N SER A 19 -13.81 -1.96 10.48
CA SER A 19 -13.07 -3.17 10.13
C SER A 19 -11.95 -2.75 9.19
N ALA A 20 -10.70 -3.05 9.55
CA ALA A 20 -9.61 -2.92 8.61
C ALA A 20 -9.83 -3.96 7.49
N ASP A 21 -9.66 -3.55 6.24
CA ASP A 21 -9.73 -4.48 5.11
C ASP A 21 -8.46 -5.32 5.12
N ASP A 22 -8.62 -6.65 5.09
CA ASP A 22 -7.49 -7.57 4.96
C ASP A 22 -6.94 -7.58 3.53
N LEU A 23 -5.62 -7.65 3.38
CA LEU A 23 -4.99 -7.83 2.07
C LEU A 23 -5.28 -9.25 1.54
N PRO A 24 -6.00 -9.41 0.42
CA PRO A 24 -6.35 -10.72 -0.10
C PRO A 24 -5.16 -11.37 -0.84
N PRO A 25 -4.90 -12.68 -0.65
CA PRO A 25 -3.95 -13.41 -1.48
C PRO A 25 -4.46 -13.53 -2.93
N ASN A 26 -3.57 -13.84 -3.88
CA ASN A 26 -3.88 -13.94 -5.30
C ASN A 26 -4.64 -12.72 -5.86
N SER A 27 -4.18 -11.52 -5.50
CA SER A 27 -4.84 -10.27 -5.88
C SER A 27 -3.92 -9.35 -6.65
N THR A 28 -4.50 -8.51 -7.49
CA THR A 28 -3.77 -7.55 -8.33
C THR A 28 -4.25 -6.15 -8.04
N TRP A 29 -3.29 -5.23 -7.95
CA TRP A 29 -3.49 -3.85 -7.54
C TRP A 29 -2.73 -2.94 -8.50
N LYS A 30 -3.39 -1.94 -9.06
CA LYS A 30 -2.77 -1.02 -10.03
C LYS A 30 -2.76 0.39 -9.46
N ASN A 31 -1.62 1.06 -9.52
CA ASN A 31 -1.52 2.46 -9.10
C ASN A 31 -1.92 3.44 -10.22
N GLN A 32 -2.01 4.72 -9.87
CA GLN A 32 -2.31 5.81 -10.79
C GLN A 32 -1.29 5.99 -11.92
N ARG A 33 -0.08 5.42 -11.76
CA ARG A 33 1.01 5.43 -12.75
C ARG A 33 1.01 4.19 -13.66
N GLY A 34 0.04 3.29 -13.47
CA GLY A 34 -0.09 2.06 -14.22
C GLY A 34 0.80 0.91 -13.76
N SER A 35 1.65 1.11 -12.74
CA SER A 35 2.43 0.03 -12.12
C SER A 35 1.49 -0.93 -11.40
N VAL A 36 1.88 -2.21 -11.37
CA VAL A 36 1.04 -3.30 -10.88
C VAL A 36 1.73 -4.05 -9.75
N LEU A 37 1.06 -4.12 -8.60
CA LEU A 37 1.40 -5.00 -7.50
C LEU A 37 0.52 -6.26 -7.59
N THR A 38 1.13 -7.42 -7.75
CA THR A 38 0.46 -8.72 -7.64
C THR A 38 0.85 -9.36 -6.32
N VAL A 39 -0.13 -9.58 -5.45
CA VAL A 39 0.02 -10.30 -4.19
C VAL A 39 -0.22 -11.78 -4.46
N SER A 40 0.80 -12.61 -4.29
CA SER A 40 0.71 -14.06 -4.52
C SER A 40 0.32 -14.79 -3.24
N THR A 41 1.04 -14.54 -2.15
CA THR A 41 0.79 -15.24 -0.87
C THR A 41 0.62 -14.26 0.27
N VAL A 42 -0.22 -14.63 1.23
CA VAL A 42 -0.41 -13.92 2.50
C VAL A 42 -0.34 -14.96 3.61
N ASP A 43 0.62 -14.81 4.52
CA ASP A 43 0.76 -15.63 5.72
C ASP A 43 0.30 -14.80 6.94
N ALA A 44 -0.95 -15.01 7.34
CA ALA A 44 -1.56 -14.28 8.45
C ALA A 44 -0.89 -14.58 9.81
N ASN A 45 -0.25 -15.75 9.96
CA ASN A 45 0.44 -16.13 11.20
C ASN A 45 1.77 -15.40 11.33
N LYS A 46 2.53 -15.31 10.22
CA LYS A 46 3.81 -14.59 10.19
C LYS A 46 3.66 -13.10 9.95
N LYS A 47 2.44 -12.64 9.61
CA LYS A 47 2.15 -11.25 9.26
C LYS A 47 3.03 -10.79 8.08
N THR A 48 3.15 -11.65 7.08
CA THR A 48 3.94 -11.38 5.87
C THR A 48 3.13 -11.64 4.62
N PHE A 49 3.50 -10.99 3.51
CA PHE A 49 3.00 -11.32 2.19
C PHE A 49 4.14 -11.28 1.17
N SER A 50 3.96 -11.97 0.06
CA SER A 50 4.91 -11.93 -1.05
C SER A 50 4.19 -11.79 -2.37
N GLY A 51 4.91 -11.32 -3.37
CA GLY A 51 4.32 -11.03 -4.66
C GLY A 51 5.34 -10.56 -5.70
N ASN A 52 4.82 -9.84 -6.69
CA ASN A 52 5.60 -9.30 -7.77
C ASN A 52 5.12 -7.87 -8.08
N PHE A 53 6.05 -6.99 -8.45
CA PHE A 53 5.77 -5.61 -8.80
C PHE A 53 6.28 -5.30 -10.21
N VAL A 54 5.38 -4.88 -11.09
CA VAL A 54 5.73 -4.40 -12.44
C VAL A 54 5.64 -2.88 -12.45
N ASN A 55 6.78 -2.22 -12.62
CA ASN A 55 6.80 -0.77 -12.76
C ASN A 55 6.42 -0.34 -14.18
N ASN A 56 5.45 0.56 -14.31
CA ASN A 56 5.06 1.17 -15.58
C ASN A 56 5.04 2.70 -15.50
N ALA A 57 5.64 3.28 -14.47
CA ALA A 57 5.66 4.72 -14.28
C ALA A 57 6.51 5.42 -15.35
N THR A 58 5.89 6.31 -16.12
CA THR A 58 6.57 7.15 -17.12
C THR A 58 7.73 7.93 -16.50
N GLY A 59 8.87 7.97 -17.20
CA GLY A 59 10.08 8.66 -16.74
C GLY A 59 10.98 7.81 -15.85
N SER A 60 10.62 6.56 -15.56
CA SER A 60 11.53 5.60 -14.92
C SER A 60 12.59 5.12 -15.91
N ASP A 61 13.68 4.56 -15.39
CA ASP A 61 14.66 3.85 -16.19
C ASP A 61 13.99 2.65 -16.91
N PRO A 62 14.12 2.54 -18.25
CA PRO A 62 13.53 1.45 -19.03
C PRO A 62 13.92 0.04 -18.57
N ASN A 63 15.10 -0.14 -17.97
CA ASN A 63 15.56 -1.43 -17.46
C ASN A 63 14.80 -1.87 -16.20
N CYS A 64 14.10 -0.93 -15.55
CA CYS A 64 13.24 -1.18 -14.41
C CYS A 64 11.78 -0.92 -14.72
N MET A 65 11.38 -1.03 -15.99
CA MET A 65 9.99 -0.96 -16.44
C MET A 65 9.56 -2.27 -17.12
N GLY A 66 8.27 -2.61 -16.98
CA GLY A 66 7.65 -3.73 -17.68
C GLY A 66 8.24 -5.11 -17.36
N GLY A 67 8.06 -6.06 -18.29
CA GLY A 67 8.65 -7.41 -18.22
C GLY A 67 8.03 -8.30 -17.15
N ASN A 68 8.88 -9.13 -16.53
CA ASN A 68 8.48 -10.12 -15.52
C ASN A 68 8.21 -9.51 -14.14
N GLY A 69 8.48 -8.21 -13.95
CA GLY A 69 8.42 -7.55 -12.65
C GLY A 69 9.54 -7.94 -11.69
N PHE A 70 9.44 -7.42 -10.47
CA PHE A 70 10.40 -7.57 -9.39
C PHE A 70 9.74 -8.18 -8.16
N PRO A 71 10.41 -9.10 -7.45
CA PRO A 71 9.86 -9.68 -6.22
C PRO A 71 9.47 -8.63 -5.19
N VAL A 72 8.38 -8.90 -4.49
CA VAL A 72 7.87 -8.09 -3.39
C VAL A 72 8.00 -8.88 -2.09
N ASP A 73 8.64 -8.25 -1.10
CA ASP A 73 8.65 -8.71 0.28
C ASP A 73 7.83 -7.76 1.14
N GLY A 74 6.80 -8.29 1.80
CA GLY A 74 5.80 -7.51 2.49
C GLY A 74 5.56 -7.94 3.94
N ILE A 75 5.22 -6.96 4.78
CA ILE A 75 4.84 -7.12 6.19
C ILE A 75 3.45 -6.53 6.37
N LEU A 76 2.60 -7.24 7.10
CA LEU A 76 1.26 -6.80 7.52
C LEU A 76 1.29 -6.39 8.99
N ARG A 77 0.41 -5.46 9.37
CA ARG A 77 0.19 -5.08 10.77
C ARG A 77 -1.28 -5.24 11.15
N ASP A 78 -1.53 -5.38 12.45
CA ASP A 78 -2.87 -5.61 12.99
C ASP A 78 -3.82 -4.42 12.80
N ASP A 79 -3.28 -3.22 12.53
CA ASP A 79 -4.05 -2.01 12.25
C ASP A 79 -4.46 -1.86 10.77
N GLY A 80 -4.24 -2.89 9.95
CA GLY A 80 -4.49 -2.87 8.50
C GLY A 80 -3.44 -2.11 7.70
N SER A 81 -2.37 -1.63 8.33
CA SER A 81 -1.22 -1.09 7.61
C SER A 81 -0.32 -2.22 7.09
N LEU A 82 0.42 -1.91 6.04
CA LEU A 82 1.38 -2.82 5.44
C LEU A 82 2.65 -2.07 5.05
N VAL A 83 3.75 -2.79 4.94
CA VAL A 83 4.98 -2.30 4.31
C VAL A 83 5.39 -3.29 3.25
N PHE A 84 5.82 -2.81 2.09
CA PHE A 84 6.43 -3.70 1.13
C PHE A 84 7.62 -3.05 0.45
N THR A 85 8.56 -3.91 0.07
CA THR A 85 9.84 -3.52 -0.49
C THR A 85 10.00 -4.15 -1.86
N VAL A 86 10.56 -3.39 -2.78
CA VAL A 86 10.98 -3.88 -4.09
C VAL A 86 12.41 -3.41 -4.34
N VAL A 87 13.28 -4.36 -4.70
CA VAL A 87 14.66 -4.08 -5.13
C VAL A 87 14.70 -4.16 -6.65
N PHE A 88 15.03 -3.03 -7.27
CA PHE A 88 15.18 -2.90 -8.71
C PHE A 88 16.65 -3.07 -9.10
N THR A 89 17.14 -4.31 -9.08
CA THR A 89 18.57 -4.62 -9.29
C THR A 89 19.18 -3.97 -10.53
N PRO A 90 18.52 -3.94 -11.72
CA PRO A 90 19.09 -3.29 -12.92
C PRO A 90 19.31 -1.79 -12.77
N CYS A 91 18.63 -1.14 -11.82
CA CYS A 91 18.74 0.30 -11.58
C CYS A 91 19.44 0.63 -10.26
N GLU A 92 19.93 -0.39 -9.53
CA GLU A 92 20.57 -0.23 -8.23
C GLU A 92 19.73 0.57 -7.22
N THR A 93 18.40 0.43 -7.29
CA THR A 93 17.47 1.14 -6.40
C THR A 93 16.62 0.21 -5.56
N ILE A 94 16.14 0.75 -4.44
CA ILE A 94 15.18 0.10 -3.55
C ILE A 94 14.05 1.08 -3.28
N THR A 95 12.81 0.61 -3.39
CA THR A 95 11.64 1.38 -3.01
C THR A 95 10.88 0.65 -1.90
N VAL A 96 10.53 1.40 -0.87
CA VAL A 96 9.72 0.93 0.25
C VAL A 96 8.42 1.72 0.26
N TRP A 97 7.30 1.02 0.29
CA TRP A 97 5.97 1.60 0.43
C TRP A 97 5.43 1.32 1.84
N HIS A 98 4.81 2.33 2.44
CA HIS A 98 4.07 2.23 3.70
C HIS A 98 2.58 2.38 3.39
N GLY A 99 1.89 1.26 3.25
CA GLY A 99 0.51 1.20 2.82
C GLY A 99 -0.51 1.17 3.96
N LYS A 100 -1.72 1.61 3.67
CA LYS A 100 -2.93 1.30 4.44
C LYS A 100 -4.05 0.91 3.49
N LEU A 101 -4.64 -0.27 3.73
CA LEU A 101 -5.80 -0.73 2.96
C LEU A 101 -7.08 -0.30 3.66
N ALA A 102 -7.93 0.44 2.96
CA ALA A 102 -9.24 0.84 3.45
C ALA A 102 -10.22 1.02 2.30
N SER A 103 -11.41 0.46 2.44
CA SER A 103 -12.50 0.54 1.47
C SER A 103 -12.06 0.11 0.06
N GLY A 104 -11.25 -0.95 -0.04
CA GLY A 104 -10.73 -1.48 -1.31
C GLY A 104 -9.68 -0.60 -2.00
N VAL A 105 -9.14 0.41 -1.32
CA VAL A 105 -8.07 1.28 -1.82
C VAL A 105 -6.85 1.16 -0.92
N LEU A 106 -5.69 0.94 -1.54
CA LEU A 106 -4.40 0.90 -0.84
C LEU A 106 -3.66 2.22 -1.08
N SER A 107 -3.69 3.10 -0.08
CA SER A 107 -2.89 4.34 -0.08
C SER A 107 -1.51 4.03 0.47
N ALA A 108 -0.47 4.31 -0.31
CA ALA A 108 0.89 3.87 -0.04
C ALA A 108 1.93 4.96 -0.39
N PRO A 109 2.23 5.89 0.54
CA PRO A 109 3.45 6.69 0.48
C PRO A 109 4.68 5.80 0.36
N TRP A 110 5.65 6.25 -0.43
CA TRP A 110 6.87 5.50 -0.70
C TRP A 110 8.12 6.36 -0.56
N VAL A 111 9.23 5.67 -0.28
CA VAL A 111 10.58 6.21 -0.33
C VAL A 111 11.41 5.32 -1.26
N LEU A 112 11.99 5.95 -2.27
CA LEU A 112 12.98 5.38 -3.18
C LEU A 112 14.36 5.81 -2.71
N ALA A 113 15.27 4.85 -2.54
CA ALA A 113 16.69 5.13 -2.33
C ALA A 113 17.48 4.74 -3.59
N TYR A 114 18.37 5.61 -4.04
CA TYR A 114 19.23 5.40 -5.21
C TYR A 114 20.62 6.02 -5.00
N PRO A 115 21.67 5.45 -5.60
CA PRO A 115 23.00 6.04 -5.54
C PRO A 115 23.13 7.21 -6.51
N ILE A 116 23.89 8.24 -6.13
CA ILE A 116 24.42 9.25 -7.06
C ILE A 116 25.88 8.92 -7.41
N ALA A 117 26.45 9.63 -8.38
CA ALA A 117 27.81 9.40 -8.89
C ALA A 117 28.91 9.39 -7.80
N SER A 118 28.69 10.03 -6.65
CA SER A 118 29.62 10.01 -5.52
C SER A 118 29.54 8.74 -4.65
N GLY A 119 28.63 7.81 -4.96
CA GLY A 119 28.35 6.60 -4.15
C GLY A 119 27.48 6.85 -2.92
N VAL A 120 27.01 8.08 -2.72
CA VAL A 120 26.08 8.43 -1.64
C VAL A 120 24.66 8.00 -2.03
N LEU A 121 23.93 7.41 -1.08
CA LEU A 121 22.50 7.14 -1.25
C LEU A 121 21.68 8.41 -0.99
N VAL A 122 20.79 8.71 -1.92
CA VAL A 122 19.80 9.78 -1.79
C VAL A 122 18.40 9.19 -1.81
N ASN A 123 17.50 9.86 -1.09
CA ASN A 123 16.12 9.42 -0.95
C ASN A 123 15.17 10.37 -1.70
N GLN A 124 14.18 9.79 -2.37
CA GLN A 124 13.06 10.52 -2.96
C GLN A 124 11.75 9.94 -2.41
N GLY A 125 10.83 10.82 -2.01
CA GLY A 125 9.50 10.45 -1.57
C GLY A 125 8.43 10.66 -2.63
N GLY A 126 7.32 9.96 -2.46
CA GLY A 126 6.09 10.21 -3.21
C GLY A 126 4.92 9.40 -2.65
N GLU A 127 3.80 9.43 -3.34
CA GLU A 127 2.63 8.63 -2.99
C GLU A 127 2.11 7.82 -4.17
N ASP A 128 1.62 6.63 -3.86
CA ASP A 128 0.84 5.82 -4.78
C ASP A 128 -0.50 5.45 -4.15
N THR A 129 -1.54 5.43 -4.99
CA THR A 129 -2.85 4.91 -4.63
C THR A 129 -3.13 3.74 -5.53
N PHE A 130 -3.22 2.54 -4.95
CA PHE A 130 -3.54 1.33 -5.69
C PHE A 130 -5.01 0.98 -5.56
N THR A 131 -5.61 0.60 -6.68
CA THR A 131 -6.97 0.03 -6.74
C THR A 131 -6.92 -1.41 -7.18
N LYS A 132 -7.73 -2.24 -6.53
CA LYS A 132 -7.87 -3.65 -6.90
C LYS A 132 -8.37 -3.77 -8.35
N GLN A 133 -7.79 -4.71 -9.10
CA GLN A 133 -8.19 -5.04 -10.47
C GLN A 133 -9.14 -6.23 -10.51
#